data_AF-A0A969Q0L5-F1
#
_entry.id   AF-A0A969Q0L5-F1
#
_cell.length_a   1.000
_cell.length_b   1.000
_cell.length_c   1.000
_cell.angle_alpha   90.00
_cell.angle_beta   90.00
_cell.angle_gamma   90.00
#
_symmetry.space_group_name_H-M   'P 1'
#
loop_
_entity.id
_entity.type
_entity.pdbx_description
1 polymer ?
#
loop_
_entity_poly.entity_id
_entity_poly.type
_entity_poly.pdbx_seq_one_letter_code
_entity_poly.pdbx_strand_id
1 'polypeptide(L)' 'MSTETNPELDKLRKRYSDLGAAIDGLVGRVAMSSSTTEAVLSTELGRARKELASIAKRLKDLSGE' A
#
# COMPACT_ATOMS: atom_id res chain seq x y z
N MET A 1 -11.56 -27.87 12.26
CA MET A 1 -10.70 -26.72 11.90
C MET A 1 -11.52 -25.82 11.00
N SER A 2 -12.21 -24.82 11.55
CA SER A 2 -12.94 -23.86 10.74
C SER A 2 -11.91 -22.89 10.19
N THR A 3 -11.46 -23.12 8.96
CA THR A 3 -10.79 -22.08 8.16
C THR A 3 -11.87 -21.11 7.72
N GLU A 4 -12.43 -20.38 8.68
CA GLU A 4 -13.31 -19.27 8.38
C GLU A 4 -12.38 -18.13 7.97
N THR A 5 -12.07 -18.09 6.69
CA THR A 5 -11.35 -16.98 6.09
C THR A 5 -12.11 -15.72 6.44
N ASN A 6 -11.56 -14.90 7.33
CA ASN A 6 -12.20 -13.68 7.75
C ASN A 6 -12.28 -12.76 6.51
N PRO A 7 -13.48 -12.49 5.97
CA PRO A 7 -13.62 -11.75 4.71
C PRO A 7 -13.05 -10.33 4.82
N GLU A 8 -12.93 -9.78 6.03
CA GLU A 8 -12.28 -8.49 6.28
C GLU A 8 -10.75 -8.57 6.16
N LEU A 9 -10.13 -9.70 6.57
CA LEU A 9 -8.69 -9.93 6.37
C LEU A 9 -8.36 -10.04 4.88
N ASP A 10 -9.18 -10.75 4.10
CA ASP A 10 -8.97 -10.90 2.66
C ASP A 10 -9.12 -9.57 1.93
N LYS A 11 -10.14 -8.77 2.27
CA LYS A 11 -10.28 -7.40 1.73
C LYS A 11 -9.06 -6.54 2.06
N LEU A 12 -8.54 -6.65 3.28
CA LEU A 12 -7.39 -5.87 3.72
C LEU A 12 -6.09 -6.32 3.02
N ARG A 13 -5.89 -7.63 2.82
CA ARG A 13 -4.78 -8.19 2.05
C ARG A 13 -4.82 -7.74 0.59
N LYS A 14 -6.01 -7.74 -0.02
CA LYS A 14 -6.18 -7.23 -1.38
C LYS A 14 -5.82 -5.74 -1.48
N ARG A 15 -6.34 -4.91 -0.57
CA ARG A 15 -5.99 -3.47 -0.52
C ARG A 15 -4.50 -3.23 -0.33
N TYR A 16 -3.84 -4.04 0.51
CA TYR A 16 -2.39 -3.98 0.69
C TYR A 16 -1.65 -4.27 -0.63
N SER A 17 -2.04 -5.33 -1.34
CA SER A 17 -1.46 -5.68 -2.63
C SER A 17 -1.68 -4.61 -3.70
N ASP A 18 -2.92 -4.11 -3.82
CA ASP A 18 -3.28 -3.08 -4.80
C ASP A 18 -2.49 -1.78 -4.54
N LEU A 19 -2.34 -1.39 -3.27
CA LEU A 19 -1.58 -0.20 -2.88
C LEU A 19 -0.08 -0.37 -3.13
N GLY A 20 0.47 -1.57 -2.92
CA GLY A 20 1.85 -1.89 -3.29
C GLY A 20 2.11 -1.67 -4.78
N ALA A 21 1.24 -2.21 -5.64
CA ALA A 21 1.35 -2.02 -7.09
C ALA A 21 1.22 -0.54 -7.51
N ALA A 22 0.36 0.23 -6.84
CA ALA A 22 0.22 1.66 -7.11
C ALA A 22 1.48 2.45 -6.72
N ILE A 23 2.13 2.08 -5.61
CA ILE A 23 3.41 2.64 -5.17
C ILE A 23 4.51 2.37 -6.21
N ASP A 24 4.60 1.14 -6.72
CA ASP A 24 5.59 0.78 -7.75
C ASP A 24 5.40 1.62 -9.02
N GLY A 25 4.15 1.83 -9.44
CA GLY A 25 3.82 2.72 -10.56
C GLY A 25 4.13 4.20 -10.31
N LEU A 26 3.98 4.69 -9.07
CA LEU A 26 4.39 6.03 -8.67
C LEU A 26 5.91 6.18 -8.70
N VAL A 27 6.66 5.20 -8.19
CA VAL A 27 8.13 5.20 -8.22
C VAL A 27 8.65 5.27 -9.66
N GLY A 28 8.10 4.46 -10.56
CA GLY A 28 8.47 4.49 -11.98
C GLY A 28 8.21 5.85 -12.64
N ARG A 29 7.08 6.49 -12.32
CA ARG A 29 6.75 7.82 -12.86
C ARG A 29 7.64 8.92 -12.29
N VAL A 30 7.94 8.90 -10.99
CA VAL A 30 8.90 9.83 -10.35
C VAL A 30 10.24 9.77 -11.09
N ALA A 31 10.76 8.56 -11.34
CA ALA A 31 12.04 8.34 -12.00
C ALA A 31 12.11 8.87 -13.45
N MET A 32 10.96 9.04 -14.13
CA MET A 32 10.87 9.53 -15.51
C MET A 32 10.41 10.99 -15.61
N SER A 33 10.11 11.65 -14.49
CA SER A 33 9.46 12.97 -14.47
C SER A 33 10.44 14.14 -14.39
N SER A 34 10.00 15.32 -14.83
CA SER A 34 10.72 16.59 -14.62
C SER A 34 10.53 17.12 -13.19
N SER A 35 11.42 18.01 -12.74
CA SER A 35 11.53 18.44 -11.33
C SER A 35 10.24 18.93 -10.65
N THR A 36 9.38 19.66 -11.36
CA THR A 36 8.07 20.10 -10.80
C THR A 36 7.09 18.95 -10.61
N THR A 37 7.07 18.00 -11.55
CA THR A 37 6.22 16.80 -11.49
C THR A 37 6.75 15.80 -10.47
N GLU A 38 8.07 15.72 -10.33
CA GLU A 38 8.76 14.88 -9.35
C GLU A 38 8.36 15.23 -7.91
N ALA A 39 8.29 16.52 -7.57
CA ALA A 39 7.93 16.96 -6.22
C ALA A 39 6.49 16.55 -5.83
N VAL A 40 5.54 16.66 -6.77
CA VAL A 40 4.14 16.24 -6.56
C VAL A 40 4.07 14.72 -6.42
N LEU A 41 4.64 13.97 -7.37
CA LEU A 41 4.63 12.51 -7.35
C LEU A 41 5.35 11.92 -6.13
N SER A 42 6.44 12.56 -5.68
CA SER A 42 7.18 12.17 -4.47
C SER A 42 6.33 12.37 -3.20
N THR A 43 5.55 13.44 -3.14
CA THR A 43 4.59 13.68 -2.05
C THR A 43 3.49 12.62 -2.03
N GLU A 44 2.92 12.28 -3.20
CA GLU A 44 1.91 11.22 -3.34
C GLU A 44 2.48 9.85 -2.97
N LEU A 45 3.69 9.54 -3.42
CA LEU A 45 4.42 8.32 -3.07
C LEU A 45 4.63 8.21 -1.56
N GLY A 46 5.01 9.31 -0.91
CA GLY A 46 5.16 9.37 0.55
C GLY A 46 3.84 9.10 1.29
N ARG A 47 2.71 9.61 0.80
CA ARG A 47 1.38 9.33 1.36
C ARG A 47 1.01 7.86 1.18
N ALA A 48 1.15 7.33 -0.02
CA ALA A 48 0.83 5.93 -0.33
C ALA A 48 1.66 4.96 0.53
N ARG A 49 2.95 5.22 0.72
CA ARG A 49 3.82 4.42 1.61
C ARG A 49 3.35 4.42 3.06
N LYS A 50 2.89 5.57 3.59
CA LYS A 50 2.35 5.66 4.95
C LYS A 50 1.04 4.87 5.10
N GLU A 51 0.17 4.94 4.10
CA GLU A 51 -1.06 4.15 4.08
C GLU A 51 -0.75 2.65 4.03
N LEU A 52 0.21 2.22 3.21
CA LEU A 52 0.64 0.83 3.12
C LEU A 52 1.17 0.32 4.47
N ALA A 53 2.01 1.11 5.15
CA ALA A 53 2.53 0.78 6.47
C ALA A 53 1.40 0.64 7.52
N SER A 54 0.40 1.51 7.47
CA SER A 54 -0.79 1.43 8.34
C SER A 54 -1.60 0.16 8.09
N ILE A 55 -1.80 -0.21 6.82
CA ILE A 55 -2.50 -1.44 6.45
C ILE A 55 -1.71 -2.68 6.87
N ALA A 56 -0.40 -2.71 6.65
CA ALA A 56 0.47 -3.80 7.11
C ALA A 56 0.38 -4.01 8.63
N LYS A 57 0.43 -2.91 9.40
CA LYS A 57 0.27 -2.98 10.85
C LYS A 57 -1.08 -3.58 11.24
N ARG A 58 -2.16 -3.10 10.63
CA ARG A 58 -3.51 -3.61 10.90
C ARG A 58 -3.67 -5.08 10.50
N LEU A 59 -3.03 -5.52 9.41
CA LEU A 59 -3.01 -6.92 9.01
C LEU A 59 -2.33 -7.78 10.08
N LYS A 60 -1.16 -7.34 10.58
CA LYS A 60 -0.43 -8.02 11.65
C LYS A 60 -1.27 -8.14 12.93
N ASP A 61 -1.85 -7.02 13.37
CA ASP A 61 -2.69 -6.96 14.57
C ASP A 61 -3.91 -7.89 14.46
N LEU A 62 -4.50 -8.01 13.26
CA LEU A 62 -5.66 -8.87 13.01
C LEU A 62 -5.32 -10.34 12.75
N SER A 63 -4.10 -10.66 12.28
CA SER A 63 -3.64 -12.03 12.08
C SER A 63 -3.15 -12.70 13.37
N GLY A 64 -3.00 -11.93 14.46
CA GLY A 64 -2.58 -12.43 15.76
C GLY A 64 -1.07 -12.70 15.88
N GLU A 65 -0.25 -12.02 15.07
CA GLU A 65 1.23 -12.06 15.13
C GLU A 65 1.85 -10.89 15.90
#